data_AF-A0A6G0VLD3-F1
#
_entry.id   AF-A0A6G0VLD3-F1
#
_cell.length_a   1.000
_cell.length_b   1.000
_cell.length_c   1.000
_cell.angle_alpha   90.00
_cell.angle_beta   90.00
_cell.angle_gamma   90.00
#
_symmetry.space_group_name_H-M   'P 1'
#
loop_
_entity.id
_entity.type
_entity.pdbx_description
1 polymer ?
#
loop_
_entity_poly.entity_id
_entity_poly.type
_entity_poly.pdbx_seq_one_letter_code
_entity_poly.pdbx_strand_id
1 'polypeptide(L)'
;MANKERFYDVLNPIIKKKDSSNTFYLTREMYNTFLQEVKNAKTIAVKKSIHYRRLKRFDVLCIGNEDKLIFPVESGSEDIRYYVCNDELFDIIHAAHIETGHGGRDRINHMLRKKFKNINVE
;
A
#
# COMPACT_ATOMS: atom_id res chain seq x y z
N MET A 1 -2.44 -6.83 -22.73
CA MET A 1 -3.40 -7.56 -21.87
C MET A 1 -2.82 -8.88 -21.35
N ALA A 2 -2.25 -9.75 -22.19
CA ALA A 2 -1.68 -11.04 -21.76
C ALA A 2 -0.69 -10.99 -20.58
N ASN A 3 0.18 -9.96 -20.51
CA ASN A 3 1.16 -9.85 -19.43
C ASN A 3 0.52 -9.49 -18.06
N LYS A 4 -0.59 -8.73 -18.07
CA LYS A 4 -1.30 -8.34 -16.84
C LYS A 4 -2.08 -9.52 -16.27
N GLU A 5 -2.75 -10.26 -17.15
CA GLU A 5 -3.47 -11.48 -16.77
C GLU A 5 -2.51 -12.53 -16.20
N ARG A 6 -1.44 -12.86 -16.93
CA ARG A 6 -0.41 -13.78 -16.46
C ARG A 6 0.22 -13.37 -15.13
N PHE A 7 0.40 -12.06 -14.90
CA PHE A 7 0.89 -11.55 -13.62
C PHE A 7 -0.05 -11.92 -12.48
N TYR A 8 -1.35 -11.70 -12.64
CA TYR A 8 -2.35 -12.01 -11.62
C TYR A 8 -2.59 -13.51 -11.45
N ASP A 9 -2.46 -14.31 -12.50
CA ASP A 9 -2.52 -15.78 -12.41
C ASP A 9 -1.43 -16.34 -11.49
N VAL A 10 -0.25 -15.72 -11.50
CA VAL A 10 0.88 -16.09 -10.63
C VAL A 10 0.72 -15.48 -9.23
N LEU A 11 0.26 -14.23 -9.15
CA LEU A 11 0.16 -13.50 -7.87
C LEU A 11 -0.98 -13.99 -6.99
N ASN A 12 -2.17 -14.26 -7.55
CA ASN A 12 -3.35 -14.62 -6.79
C ASN A 12 -3.18 -15.88 -5.93
N PRO A 13 -2.56 -16.97 -6.41
CA PRO A 13 -2.24 -18.13 -5.58
C PRO A 13 -1.29 -17.80 -4.42
N ILE A 14 -0.36 -16.86 -4.61
CA ILE A 14 0.56 -16.42 -3.56
C ILE A 14 -0.21 -15.65 -2.48
N ILE A 15 -1.08 -14.72 -2.89
CA ILE A 15 -1.93 -13.96 -1.97
C ILE A 15 -2.81 -14.90 -1.14
N LYS A 16 -3.46 -15.89 -1.78
CA LYS A 16 -4.31 -16.86 -1.09
C LYS A 16 -3.58 -17.70 -0.03
N LYS A 17 -2.27 -17.91 -0.18
CA LYS A 17 -1.44 -18.64 0.78
C LYS A 17 -0.97 -17.78 1.96
N LYS A 18 -1.10 -16.44 1.88
CA LYS A 18 -0.68 -15.53 2.94
C LYS A 18 -1.80 -15.31 3.94
N ASP A 19 -1.41 -15.08 5.19
CA ASP A 19 -2.32 -14.75 6.29
C ASP A 19 -3.07 -13.44 5.99
N SER A 20 -4.36 -13.37 6.34
CA SER A 20 -5.21 -12.19 6.14
C SER A 20 -4.79 -10.98 6.98
N SER A 21 -3.97 -11.17 8.02
CA SER A 21 -3.34 -10.11 8.80
C SER A 21 -2.15 -9.46 8.09
N ASN A 22 -1.71 -10.03 6.95
CA ASN A 22 -0.62 -9.50 6.16
C ASN A 22 -1.03 -8.17 5.49
N THR A 23 -0.36 -7.09 5.88
CA THR A 23 -0.61 -5.75 5.31
C THR A 23 0.19 -5.45 4.04
N PHE A 24 1.00 -6.41 3.57
CA PHE A 24 1.70 -6.27 2.29
C PHE A 24 0.73 -6.45 1.12
N TYR A 25 -0.14 -7.46 1.20
CA TYR A 25 -1.14 -7.74 0.18
C TYR A 25 -2.51 -7.23 0.64
N LEU A 26 -2.95 -6.10 0.10
CA LEU A 26 -4.22 -5.47 0.47
C LEU A 26 -5.26 -5.71 -0.61
N THR A 27 -6.36 -6.37 -0.26
CA THR A 27 -7.56 -6.29 -1.10
C THR A 27 -8.18 -4.90 -0.98
N ARG A 28 -9.00 -4.51 -1.96
CA ARG A 28 -9.74 -3.24 -1.90
C ARG A 28 -10.61 -3.14 -0.64
N GLU A 29 -11.21 -4.26 -0.24
CA GLU A 29 -12.00 -4.34 0.99
C GLU A 29 -11.15 -4.06 2.23
N MET A 30 -10.00 -4.73 2.39
CA MET A 30 -9.09 -4.51 3.51
C MET A 30 -8.58 -3.06 3.56
N TYR A 31 -8.26 -2.50 2.39
CA TYR A 31 -7.82 -1.12 2.27
C TYR A 31 -8.87 -0.14 2.80
N ASN A 32 -10.12 -0.31 2.37
CA ASN A 32 -11.25 0.50 2.81
C ASN A 32 -11.54 0.30 4.31
N THR A 33 -11.46 -0.93 4.82
CA THR A 33 -11.57 -1.19 6.26
C THR A 33 -10.51 -0.43 7.03
N PHE A 34 -9.24 -0.46 6.60
CA PHE A 34 -8.17 0.26 7.29
C PHE A 34 -8.33 1.77 7.23
N LEU A 35 -8.79 2.33 6.10
CA LEU A 35 -9.15 3.75 6.02
C LEU A 35 -10.17 4.14 7.09
N GLN A 36 -11.26 3.37 7.21
CA GLN A 36 -12.31 3.64 8.19
C GLN A 36 -11.82 3.44 9.62
N GLU A 37 -11.06 2.38 9.90
CA GLU A 37 -10.47 2.13 11.22
C GLU A 37 -9.54 3.27 11.66
N VAL A 38 -8.74 3.82 10.74
CA VAL A 38 -7.85 4.96 11.05
C VAL A 38 -8.66 6.22 11.31
N LYS A 39 -9.65 6.53 10.47
CA LYS A 39 -10.55 7.68 10.69
C LYS A 39 -11.24 7.59 12.05
N ASN A 40 -11.80 6.44 12.38
CA ASN A 40 -12.44 6.18 13.67
C ASN A 40 -11.45 6.27 14.84
N ALA A 41 -10.23 5.73 14.67
CA ALA A 41 -9.19 5.81 15.70
C ALA A 41 -8.73 7.25 15.98
N LYS A 42 -8.78 8.15 14.98
CA LYS A 42 -8.49 9.58 15.16
C LYS A 42 -9.58 10.28 15.99
N THR A 43 -10.85 9.95 15.77
CA THR A 43 -11.99 10.64 16.38
C THR A 43 -12.42 10.08 17.74
N ILE A 44 -12.08 8.83 18.05
CA ILE A 44 -12.51 8.21 19.32
C ILE A 44 -11.92 8.93 20.54
N ALA A 45 -12.79 9.22 21.52
CA ALA A 45 -12.43 9.91 22.75
C ALA A 45 -11.50 9.07 23.64
N VAL A 46 -11.81 7.78 23.82
CA VAL A 46 -11.01 6.84 24.63
C VAL A 46 -10.32 5.84 23.72
N LYS A 47 -9.00 5.96 23.58
CA LYS A 47 -8.19 5.08 22.73
C LYS A 47 -7.80 3.79 23.47
N LYS A 48 -7.93 2.65 22.79
CA LYS A 48 -7.47 1.32 23.20
C LYS A 48 -6.18 0.97 22.46
N SER A 49 -5.48 -0.06 22.93
CA SER A 49 -4.25 -0.56 22.30
C SER A 49 -4.37 -0.78 20.79
N ILE A 50 -5.50 -1.30 20.31
CA ILE A 50 -5.76 -1.53 18.89
C ILE A 50 -5.76 -0.22 18.07
N HIS A 51 -6.30 0.88 18.62
CA HIS A 51 -6.33 2.18 17.95
C HIS A 51 -4.91 2.75 17.82
N TYR A 52 -4.11 2.67 18.89
CA TYR A 52 -2.70 3.07 18.82
C TYR A 52 -1.89 2.23 17.82
N ARG A 53 -2.12 0.91 17.78
CA ARG A 53 -1.48 0.02 16.80
C ARG A 53 -1.86 0.39 15.36
N ARG A 54 -3.11 0.83 15.12
CA ARG A 54 -3.54 1.31 13.80
C ARG A 54 -2.87 2.63 13.43
N LEU A 55 -2.94 3.63 14.30
CA LEU A 55 -2.33 4.95 14.06
C LEU A 55 -0.81 4.91 13.92
N LYS A 56 -0.14 3.92 14.53
CA LYS A 56 1.31 3.71 14.35
C LYS A 56 1.67 3.16 12.97
N ARG A 57 0.75 2.45 12.31
CA ARG A 57 1.02 1.75 11.03
C ARG A 57 0.45 2.49 9.84
N PHE A 58 -0.66 3.19 10.04
CA PHE A 58 -1.45 3.80 9.00
C PHE A 58 -1.86 5.21 9.37
N ASP A 59 -1.90 6.04 8.35
CA ASP A 59 -2.52 7.35 8.38
C ASP A 59 -3.37 7.54 7.11
N VAL A 60 -4.18 8.60 7.09
CA VAL A 60 -5.05 8.95 5.98
C VAL A 60 -4.69 10.33 5.47
N LEU A 61 -4.45 10.41 4.16
CA LEU A 61 -4.24 11.64 3.43
C LEU A 61 -5.41 11.87 2.47
N CYS A 62 -6.01 13.06 2.53
CA CYS A 62 -7.04 13.45 1.58
C CYS A 62 -6.38 14.17 0.40
N ILE A 63 -6.57 13.65 -0.81
CA ILE A 63 -6.11 14.27 -2.06
C ILE A 63 -7.33 14.55 -2.92
N GLY A 64 -7.70 15.82 -3.04
CA GLY A 64 -8.96 16.21 -3.68
C GLY A 64 -10.15 15.66 -2.91
N ASN A 65 -10.91 14.76 -3.53
CA ASN A 65 -12.08 14.10 -2.93
C ASN A 65 -11.83 12.63 -2.56
N GLU A 66 -10.57 12.16 -2.62
CA GLU A 66 -10.22 10.78 -2.34
C GLU A 66 -9.33 10.65 -1.10
N ASP A 67 -9.69 9.73 -0.21
CA ASP A 67 -8.83 9.32 0.88
C ASP A 67 -7.82 8.26 0.41
N LYS A 68 -6.55 8.49 0.73
CA LYS A 68 -5.46 7.54 0.50
C LYS A 68 -4.90 7.07 1.84
N LEU A 69 -4.74 5.77 1.97
CA LEU A 69 -4.05 5.12 3.09
C LEU A 69 -2.55 5.29 2.89
N ILE A 70 -1.89 5.89 3.86
CA ILE A 70 -0.46 6.18 3.83
C ILE A 70 0.23 5.65 5.08
N PHE A 71 1.56 5.57 5.03
CA PHE A 71 2.36 5.43 6.24
C PHE A 71 2.34 6.76 7.02
N PRO A 72 2.20 6.74 8.35
CA PRO A 72 2.22 7.96 9.16
C PRO A 72 3.44 8.82 8.84
N VAL A 73 3.19 10.10 8.57
CA VAL A 73 4.22 11.08 8.21
C VAL A 73 4.67 11.79 9.48
N GLU A 74 5.98 11.85 9.70
CA GLU A 74 6.55 12.61 10.81
C GLU A 74 6.45 14.12 10.53
N SER A 75 6.25 14.91 11.56
CA SER A 75 6.16 16.37 11.44
C SER A 75 7.40 16.94 10.72
N GLY A 76 7.18 17.59 9.57
CA GLY A 76 8.25 18.18 8.76
C GLY A 76 8.88 17.25 7.72
N SER A 77 8.41 16.01 7.60
CA SER A 77 8.79 15.10 6.51
C SER A 77 7.87 15.29 5.30
N GLU A 78 8.46 15.35 4.11
CA GLU A 78 7.73 15.32 2.83
C GLU A 78 7.64 13.90 2.24
N ASP A 79 8.23 12.90 2.91
CA ASP A 79 8.31 11.52 2.43
C ASP A 79 7.00 10.75 2.67
N ILE A 80 6.01 11.01 1.81
CA ILE A 80 4.74 10.31 1.83
C ILE A 80 4.90 8.96 1.14
N ARG A 81 4.62 7.87 1.88
CA ARG A 81 4.56 6.51 1.33
C ARG A 81 3.15 5.97 1.35
N TYR A 82 2.64 5.59 0.18
CA TYR A 82 1.29 5.09 0.01
C TYR A 82 1.21 3.59 0.25
N TYR A 83 0.07 3.14 0.76
CA TYR A 83 -0.36 1.75 0.62
C TYR A 83 -1.14 1.60 -0.68
N VAL A 84 -0.99 0.45 -1.34
CA VAL A 84 -1.67 0.14 -2.60
C VAL A 84 -2.40 -1.19 -2.52
N CYS A 85 -3.43 -1.33 -3.34
CA CYS A 85 -4.20 -2.56 -3.44
C CYS A 85 -3.55 -3.53 -4.43
N ASN A 86 -3.86 -4.82 -4.27
CA ASN A 86 -3.28 -5.88 -5.09
C ASN A 86 -3.59 -5.72 -6.58
N ASP A 87 -4.79 -5.23 -6.91
CA ASP A 87 -5.27 -4.95 -8.27
C ASP A 87 -4.51 -3.82 -8.98
N GLU A 88 -3.75 -3.01 -8.24
CA GLU A 88 -2.96 -1.88 -8.73
C GLU A 88 -1.47 -2.25 -8.96
N LEU A 89 -1.02 -3.40 -8.43
CA LEU A 89 0.40 -3.76 -8.41
C LEU A 89 1.02 -3.87 -9.81
N PHE A 90 0.31 -4.49 -10.76
CA PHE A 90 0.85 -4.63 -12.12
C PHE A 90 1.11 -3.26 -12.77
N ASP A 91 0.13 -2.37 -12.70
CA ASP A 91 0.22 -1.06 -13.37
C ASP A 91 1.34 -0.22 -12.74
N ILE A 92 1.49 -0.27 -11.41
CA ILE A 92 2.55 0.43 -10.68
C ILE A 92 3.94 -0.11 -11.03
N ILE A 93 4.13 -1.44 -11.02
CA ILE A 93 5.41 -2.07 -11.35
C ILE A 93 5.76 -1.81 -12.82
N HIS A 94 4.78 -1.90 -13.71
CA HIS A 94 4.96 -1.64 -15.13
C HIS A 94 5.35 -0.17 -15.39
N ALA A 95 4.67 0.78 -14.75
CA ALA A 95 5.02 2.20 -14.83
C ALA A 95 6.45 2.45 -14.35
N ALA A 96 6.86 1.87 -13.22
CA ALA A 96 8.23 2.01 -12.70
C ALA A 96 9.27 1.36 -13.63
N HIS A 97 8.95 0.24 -14.28
CA HIS A 97 9.82 -0.37 -15.29
C HIS A 97 10.07 0.59 -16.46
N ILE A 98 9.02 1.27 -16.95
CA ILE A 98 9.15 2.28 -18.01
C ILE A 98 9.91 3.53 -17.52
N GLU A 99 9.53 4.08 -16.36
CA GLU A 99 10.13 5.30 -15.77
C GLU A 99 11.63 5.13 -15.49
N THR A 100 12.06 3.91 -15.17
CA THR A 100 13.49 3.59 -14.95
C THR A 100 14.27 3.29 -16.23
N GLY A 101 13.65 3.45 -17.41
CA GLY A 101 14.28 3.14 -18.70
C GLY A 101 14.48 1.63 -18.89
N HIS A 102 13.42 0.86 -18.66
CA HIS A 102 13.45 -0.61 -18.63
C HIS A 102 14.39 -1.17 -17.56
N GLY A 103 14.43 -0.50 -16.41
CA GLY A 103 15.29 -0.91 -15.30
C GLY A 103 15.01 -2.33 -14.85
N GLY A 104 16.06 -3.02 -14.41
CA GLY A 104 15.94 -4.31 -13.74
C GLY A 104 15.29 -4.19 -12.36
N ARG A 105 15.11 -5.34 -11.71
CA ARG A 105 14.46 -5.49 -10.40
C ARG A 105 14.93 -4.47 -9.36
N ASP A 106 16.24 -4.32 -9.17
CA ASP A 106 16.78 -3.47 -8.11
C ASP A 106 16.49 -1.98 -8.32
N ARG A 107 16.54 -1.54 -9.58
CA ARG A 107 16.25 -0.14 -9.94
C ARG A 107 14.78 0.18 -9.75
N ILE A 108 13.89 -0.73 -10.18
CA ILE A 108 12.45 -0.64 -9.96
C ILE A 108 12.15 -0.63 -8.46
N ASN A 109 12.73 -1.56 -7.69
CA ASN A 109 12.55 -1.65 -6.25
C ASN A 109 12.98 -0.37 -5.52
N HIS A 110 14.13 0.18 -5.87
CA HIS A 110 14.62 1.41 -5.27
C HIS A 110 13.65 2.57 -5.51
N MET A 111 13.07 2.69 -6.72
CA MET A 111 12.06 3.69 -7.03
C MET A 111 10.76 3.44 -6.26
N LEU A 112 10.23 2.22 -6.26
CA LEU A 112 8.95 1.89 -5.65
C LEU A 112 8.98 2.03 -4.13
N ARG A 113 10.08 1.66 -3.46
CA ARG A 113 10.21 1.78 -1.98
C ARG A 113 10.19 3.22 -1.47
N LYS A 114 10.51 4.20 -2.33
CA LYS A 114 10.38 5.63 -2.01
C LYS A 114 8.92 6.08 -2.00
N LYS A 115 8.10 5.54 -2.91
CA LYS A 115 6.70 5.97 -3.10
C LYS A 115 5.69 5.10 -2.34
N PHE A 116 5.99 3.82 -2.13
CA PHE A 116 5.04 2.84 -1.61
C PHE A 116 5.57 2.08 -0.40
N LYS A 117 4.71 1.88 0.60
CA LYS A 117 5.08 1.21 1.85
C LYS A 117 4.98 -0.31 1.75
N ASN A 118 4.04 -0.82 0.98
CA ASN A 118 3.72 -2.25 0.90
C ASN A 118 4.16 -2.92 -0.41
N ILE A 119 5.02 -2.29 -1.19
CA ILE A 119 5.68 -2.92 -2.34
C ILE A 119 7.13 -3.20 -1.99
N ASN A 120 7.47 -4.47 -1.81
CA ASN A 120 8.84 -4.94 -1.65
C ASN A 120 9.00 -6.22 -2.49
N VAL A 121 9.88 -6.20 -3.48
CA VAL A 121 10.27 -7.43 -4.19
C VAL A 121 11.50 -7.97 -3.50
N GLU A 122 11.29 -8.81 -2.48
CA GLU A 122 12.30 -9.70 -1.86
C GLU A 122 12.22 -11.10 -2.47
#